data_AF-A0A520B9S5-F1
#
_entry.id   AF-A0A520B9S5-F1
#
_cell.length_a   1.000
_cell.length_b   1.000
_cell.length_c   1.000
_cell.angle_alpha   90.00
_cell.angle_beta   90.00
_cell.angle_gamma   90.00
#
_symmetry.space_group_name_H-M   'P 1'
#
loop_
_entity.id
_entity.type
_entity.pdbx_description
1 polymer ?
#
loop_
_entity_poly.entity_id
_entity_poly.type
_entity_poly.pdbx_seq_one_letter_code
_entity_poly.pdbx_strand_id
1 'polypeptide(L)'
;MIIFGTRSKVLNGSMVTANCNHCSSSQSVSISFILTYFHIFWIPMFPTSKTGVSQCSHCKQVLYANQMPAALQTVYQEEKKKVKTPWGYRFGLILIGLLALLIIINIIINKK
;
A
#
# COMPACT_ATOMS: atom_id res chain seq x y z
N MET A 1 -13.27 -10.14 19.76
CA MET A 1 -12.82 -10.53 18.40
C MET A 1 -13.36 -9.49 17.43
N ILE A 2 -12.49 -8.77 16.71
CA ILE A 2 -12.94 -7.70 15.80
C ILE A 2 -13.23 -8.32 14.42
N ILE A 3 -14.48 -8.23 13.99
CA ILE A 3 -14.97 -8.81 12.73
C ILE A 3 -14.54 -7.97 11.52
N PHE A 4 -14.45 -6.65 11.66
CA PHE A 4 -14.08 -5.72 10.59
C PHE A 4 -13.08 -4.68 11.07
N GLY A 5 -12.16 -4.26 10.20
CA GLY A 5 -11.16 -3.26 10.56
C GLY A 5 -10.07 -3.11 9.51
N THR A 6 -9.04 -2.34 9.84
CA THR A 6 -7.86 -2.15 8.99
C THR A 6 -6.70 -3.00 9.45
N ARG A 7 -6.03 -3.67 8.51
CA ARG A 7 -4.76 -4.37 8.75
C ARG A 7 -3.69 -3.86 7.81
N SER A 8 -2.45 -4.01 8.25
CA SER A 8 -1.27 -3.68 7.45
C SER A 8 -0.51 -4.96 7.11
N LYS A 9 -0.05 -5.06 5.86
CA LYS A 9 0.79 -6.14 5.36
C LYS A 9 2.03 -5.55 4.72
N VAL A 10 3.20 -6.04 5.10
CA VAL A 10 4.44 -5.71 4.41
C VAL A 10 4.41 -6.36 3.03
N LEU A 11 4.66 -5.57 1.99
CA LEU A 11 4.76 -6.06 0.62
C LEU A 11 6.21 -6.47 0.36
N ASN A 12 6.41 -7.69 -0.12
CA ASN A 12 7.68 -8.14 -0.68
C ASN A 12 7.88 -7.42 -2.02
N GLY A 13 8.39 -6.20 -1.95
CA GLY A 13 8.86 -5.45 -3.10
C GLY A 13 10.36 -5.66 -3.33
N SER A 14 10.88 -5.05 -4.38
CA SER A 14 12.32 -4.87 -4.55
C SER A 14 12.85 -4.11 -3.35
N MET A 15 13.71 -4.74 -2.54
CA MET A 15 14.49 -4.00 -1.55
C MET A 15 15.45 -3.12 -2.32
N VAL A 16 15.22 -1.81 -2.27
CA VAL A 16 16.10 -0.87 -2.93
C VAL A 16 17.09 -0.31 -1.95
N THR A 17 18.35 -0.41 -2.34
CA THR A 17 19.51 0.00 -1.57
C THR A 17 19.95 1.38 -2.01
N ALA A 18 19.84 2.37 -1.14
CA ALA A 18 20.22 3.76 -1.41
C ALA A 18 21.25 4.28 -0.40
N ASN A 19 21.88 5.41 -0.70
CA ASN A 19 22.87 6.04 0.17
C ASN A 19 22.19 6.79 1.32
N CYS A 20 22.81 6.76 2.51
CA CYS A 20 22.30 7.46 3.68
C CYS A 20 22.88 8.87 3.77
N ASN A 21 22.01 9.89 3.76
CA ASN A 21 22.44 11.28 3.94
C ASN A 21 22.83 11.64 5.38
N HIS A 22 22.51 10.79 6.36
CA HIS A 22 22.78 11.07 7.78
C HIS A 22 24.13 10.53 8.25
N CYS A 23 24.53 9.34 7.80
CA CYS A 23 25.80 8.71 8.20
C CYS A 23 26.77 8.54 7.02
N SER A 24 26.45 9.09 5.85
CA SER A 24 27.28 9.05 4.63
C SER A 24 27.67 7.65 4.17
N SER A 25 26.98 6.61 4.65
CA SER A 25 27.23 5.24 4.23
C SER A 25 26.58 4.98 2.87
N SER A 26 27.34 4.38 1.98
CA SER A 26 26.87 3.97 0.66
C SER A 26 26.01 2.71 0.78
N GLN A 27 24.93 2.65 0.00
CA GLN A 27 24.10 1.45 -0.14
C GLN A 27 23.67 0.81 1.19
N SER A 28 23.27 1.62 2.17
CA SER A 28 22.87 1.16 3.49
C SER A 28 21.39 1.36 3.78
N VAL A 29 20.67 2.14 2.97
CA VAL A 29 19.25 2.44 3.18
C VAL A 29 18.39 1.47 2.39
N SER A 30 17.57 0.68 3.08
CA SER A 30 16.55 -0.17 2.48
C SER A 30 15.17 0.49 2.56
N ILE A 31 14.35 0.34 1.53
CA ILE A 31 12.95 0.82 1.53
C ILE A 31 12.01 -0.38 1.65
N SER A 32 11.09 -0.32 2.61
CA SER A 32 10.03 -1.30 2.80
C SER A 32 8.66 -0.67 2.57
N PHE A 33 7.78 -1.38 1.88
CA PHE A 33 6.42 -0.92 1.58
C PHE A 33 5.39 -1.65 2.45
N ILE A 34 4.45 -0.88 2.99
CA ILE A 34 3.37 -1.35 3.84
C ILE A 34 2.05 -1.06 3.14
N LEU A 35 1.27 -2.10 2.89
CA LEU A 35 -0.08 -2.01 2.36
C LEU A 35 -1.07 -2.09 3.51
N THR A 36 -1.84 -1.04 3.71
CA THR A 36 -3.00 -1.05 4.61
C THR A 36 -4.26 -1.37 3.82
N TYR A 37 -5.09 -2.25 4.36
CA TYR A 37 -6.31 -2.72 3.74
C TYR A 37 -7.42 -2.90 4.76
N PHE A 38 -8.65 -2.70 4.31
CA PHE A 38 -9.83 -3.01 5.10
C PHE A 38 -10.18 -4.49 4.93
N HIS A 39 -10.52 -5.15 6.03
CA HIS A 39 -10.94 -6.54 6.04
C HIS A 39 -12.28 -6.69 6.76
N ILE A 40 -13.06 -7.68 6.33
CA ILE A 40 -14.26 -8.15 7.02
C ILE A 40 -14.10 -9.67 7.14
N PHE A 41 -14.31 -10.23 8.34
CA PHE A 41 -14.09 -11.64 8.65
C PHE A 41 -12.72 -12.15 8.17
N TRP A 42 -11.66 -11.36 8.37
CA TRP A 42 -10.28 -11.68 7.94
C TRP A 42 -10.06 -11.74 6.41
N ILE A 43 -11.10 -11.50 5.61
CA ILE A 43 -11.01 -11.42 4.16
C ILE A 43 -10.69 -9.97 3.77
N PRO A 44 -9.57 -9.71 3.06
CA PRO A 44 -9.24 -8.38 2.57
C PRO A 44 -10.26 -7.92 1.53
N MET A 45 -10.96 -6.82 1.81
CA MET A 45 -12.02 -6.28 0.94
C MET A 45 -11.49 -5.25 -0.06
N PHE A 46 -10.70 -4.28 0.43
CA PHE A 46 -10.10 -3.22 -0.40
C PHE A 46 -8.81 -2.65 0.23
N PRO A 47 -7.80 -2.31 -0.58
CA PRO A 47 -6.64 -1.57 -0.09
C PRO A 47 -7.06 -0.13 0.23
N THR A 48 -6.65 0.39 1.39
CA THR A 48 -6.96 1.76 1.83
C THR A 48 -5.80 2.71 1.55
N SER A 49 -4.58 2.30 1.89
CA SER A 49 -3.39 3.11 1.66
C SER A 49 -2.15 2.24 1.44
N LYS A 50 -1.17 2.82 0.74
CA LYS A 50 0.15 2.21 0.56
C LYS A 50 1.21 3.23 0.96
N THR A 51 1.87 2.94 2.06
CA THR A 51 2.96 3.76 2.61
C THR A 51 4.27 3.00 2.48
N GLY A 52 5.38 3.70 2.62
CA GLY A 52 6.68 3.04 2.74
C GLY A 52 7.56 3.79 3.71
N VAL A 53 8.48 3.04 4.30
CA VAL A 53 9.46 3.51 5.26
C VAL A 53 10.83 3.14 4.74
N SER A 54 11.80 4.03 4.92
CA SER A 54 13.19 3.69 4.68
C SER A 54 13.89 3.43 6.00
N GLN A 55 14.82 2.47 6.01
CA GLN A 55 15.61 2.11 7.17
C GLN A 55 17.07 2.00 6.76
N CYS A 56 17.96 2.68 7.47
CA CYS A 56 19.40 2.49 7.30
C CYS A 56 19.88 1.26 8.09
N SER A 57 20.60 0.34 7.45
CA SER A 57 21.22 -0.82 8.09
C SER A 57 22.36 -0.42 9.04
N HIS A 58 23.02 0.71 8.76
CA HIS A 58 24.18 1.22 9.52
C HIS A 58 23.78 2.07 10.72
N CYS A 59 23.10 3.22 10.52
CA CYS A 59 22.71 4.12 11.62
C CYS A 59 21.32 3.82 12.21
N LYS A 60 20.59 2.83 11.67
CA LYS A 60 19.23 2.45 12.09
C LYS A 60 18.17 3.55 11.99
N GLN A 61 18.49 4.67 11.34
CA GLN A 61 17.53 5.73 11.09
C GLN A 61 16.36 5.21 10.25
N VAL A 62 15.15 5.51 10.72
CA VAL A 62 13.90 5.23 10.01
C VAL A 62 13.30 6.56 9.54
N LEU A 63 12.99 6.66 8.25
CA LEU A 63 12.30 7.83 7.69
C LEU A 63 10.97 7.40 7.07
N TYR A 64 9.93 8.17 7.37
CA TYR A 64 8.66 8.08 6.67
C TYR A 64 8.75 8.79 5.32
N ALA A 65 7.86 8.44 4.38
CA ALA A 65 7.87 8.99 3.02
C ALA A 65 7.86 10.54 2.93
N ASN A 66 7.31 11.23 3.93
CA ASN A 66 7.30 12.70 4.03
C ASN A 66 8.57 13.30 4.65
N GLN A 67 9.42 12.48 5.27
CA GLN A 67 10.68 12.90 5.90
C GLN A 67 11.88 12.51 5.03
N MET A 68 11.67 11.85 3.89
CA MET A 68 12.74 11.46 2.99
C MET A 68 13.30 12.68 2.26
N PRO A 69 14.64 12.84 2.18
CA PRO A 69 15.27 13.86 1.36
C PRO A 69 14.96 13.63 -0.13
N ALA A 70 15.01 14.69 -0.94
CA ALA A 70 14.59 14.67 -2.35
C ALA A 70 15.22 13.52 -3.16
N ALA A 71 16.51 13.24 -2.97
CA ALA A 71 17.20 12.13 -3.64
C ALA A 71 16.59 10.75 -3.32
N LEU A 72 16.22 10.50 -2.06
CA LEU A 72 15.55 9.26 -1.65
C LEU A 72 14.08 9.24 -2.06
N GLN A 73 13.45 10.41 -2.16
CA GLN A 73 12.05 10.53 -2.54
C GLN A 73 11.83 10.11 -4.00
N THR A 74 12.74 10.43 -4.91
CA THR A 74 12.69 9.97 -6.31
C THR A 74 12.71 8.44 -6.40
N VAL A 75 13.68 7.81 -5.73
CA VAL A 75 13.80 6.35 -5.66
C VAL A 75 12.54 5.73 -5.04
N TYR A 76 12.03 6.31 -3.96
CA TYR A 76 10.79 5.87 -3.33
C TYR A 76 9.61 5.87 -4.31
N GLN A 77 9.42 6.92 -5.11
CA GLN A 77 8.27 7.02 -6.03
C GLN A 77 8.37 6.03 -7.19
N GLU A 78 9.56 5.81 -7.73
CA GLU A 78 9.78 4.82 -8.79
C GLU A 78 9.46 3.41 -8.30
N GLU A 79 9.95 3.05 -7.11
CA GLU A 79 9.73 1.74 -6.52
C GLU A 79 8.28 1.56 -6.04
N LYS A 80 7.64 2.64 -5.57
CA LYS A 80 6.22 2.63 -5.23
C LYS A 80 5.36 2.27 -6.44
N LYS A 81 5.74 2.66 -7.65
CA LYS A 81 5.02 2.29 -8.88
C LYS A 81 5.24 0.82 -9.25
N LYS A 82 6.45 0.28 -9.05
CA LYS A 82 6.78 -1.13 -9.35
C LYS A 82 6.08 -2.11 -8.42
N VAL A 83 5.98 -1.78 -7.13
CA VAL A 83 5.36 -2.66 -6.13
C VAL A 83 3.84 -2.70 -6.34
N LYS A 84 3.34 -3.77 -6.95
CA LYS A 84 1.91 -3.93 -7.23
C LYS A 84 1.13 -4.31 -5.96
N THR A 85 -0.03 -3.70 -5.78
CA THR A 85 -1.02 -4.18 -4.80
C THR A 85 -1.56 -5.53 -5.28
N PRO A 86 -1.62 -6.58 -4.44
CA PRO A 86 -2.15 -7.87 -4.86
C PRO A 86 -3.59 -7.74 -5.36
N TRP A 87 -3.89 -8.32 -6.52
CA TRP A 87 -5.19 -8.19 -7.18
C TRP A 87 -6.36 -8.66 -6.31
N GLY A 88 -6.13 -9.68 -5.47
CA GLY A 88 -7.17 -10.21 -4.59
C GLY A 88 -7.69 -9.23 -3.54
N TYR A 89 -6.99 -8.12 -3.31
CA TYR A 89 -7.46 -7.09 -2.39
C TYR A 89 -8.54 -6.22 -3.03
N ARG A 90 -8.86 -6.39 -4.33
CA ARG A 90 -9.87 -5.57 -5.02
C ARG A 90 -11.24 -6.25 -5.15
N PHE A 91 -11.38 -7.49 -4.69
CA PHE A 91 -12.62 -8.26 -4.84
C PHE A 91 -13.83 -7.61 -4.17
N GLY A 92 -13.65 -6.99 -2.99
CA GLY A 92 -14.75 -6.32 -2.28
C GLY A 92 -15.34 -5.17 -3.10
N LEU A 93 -14.51 -4.39 -3.80
CA LEU A 93 -14.98 -3.29 -4.65
C LEU A 93 -15.75 -3.81 -5.88
N ILE A 94 -15.29 -4.90 -6.48
CA ILE A 94 -15.95 -5.53 -7.63
C ILE A 94 -17.35 -6.02 -7.22
N LEU A 95 -17.46 -6.67 -6.06
CA LEU A 95 -18.73 -7.17 -5.54
C LEU A 95 -19.71 -6.03 -5.25
N ILE A 96 -19.25 -4.96 -4.60
CA ILE A 96 -20.07 -3.78 -4.31
C ILE A 96 -20.53 -3.11 -5.61
N GLY A 97 -19.64 -2.97 -6.60
CA GLY A 97 -19.97 -2.41 -7.91
C GLY A 97 -21.02 -3.22 -8.66
N LEU A 98 -20.90 -4.55 -8.67
CA LEU A 98 -21.89 -5.45 -9.27
C LEU A 98 -23.26 -5.34 -8.61
N LEU A 99 -23.32 -5.34 -7.28
CA LEU A 99 -24.57 -5.19 -6.54
C LEU A 99 -25.25 -3.84 -6.82
N ALA A 100 -24.48 -2.75 -6.81
CA ALA A 100 -24.99 -1.42 -7.14
C ALA A 100 -25.56 -1.37 -8.56
N LEU A 101 -24.87 -1.99 -9.53
CA LEU A 101 -25.30 -2.01 -10.92
C LEU A 101 -26.59 -2.82 -11.12
N LEU A 102 -26.74 -3.96 -10.44
CA LEU A 102 -27.98 -4.74 -10.44
C LEU A 102 -29.16 -3.96 -9.85
N ILE A 103 -28.93 -3.24 -8.74
CA ILE A 103 -29.96 -2.39 -8.12
C ILE A 103 -30.38 -1.28 -9.08
N ILE A 104 -29.43 -0.62 -9.74
CA ILE A 104 -29.72 0.42 -10.73
C ILE A 104 -30.53 -0.13 -11.91
N ILE A 105 -30.13 -1.29 -12.45
CA ILE A 105 -30.87 -1.96 -13.53
C ILE A 105 -32.31 -2.27 -13.08
N ASN A 106 -32.48 -2.83 -11.89
CA ASN A 106 -33.80 -3.17 -11.36
C ASN A 106 -34.67 -1.91 -11.17
N ILE A 107 -34.10 -0.81 -10.68
CA ILE A 107 -34.80 0.47 -10.56
C ILE A 107 -35.23 0.97 -11.95
N ILE A 108 -34.35 0.90 -12.96
CA ILE A 108 -34.68 1.34 -14.33
C ILE A 108 -35.80 0.49 -14.93
N ILE A 109 -35.76 -0.83 -14.73
CA ILE A 109 -36.79 -1.75 -15.23
C ILE A 109 -38.13 -1.50 -14.54
N ASN A 110 -38.17 -1.39 -13.22
CA ASN A 110 -39.42 -1.16 -12.47
C ASN A 110 -39.98 0.26 -12.58
N LYS A 111 -39.18 1.22 -13.04
CA LYS A 111 -39.62 2.61 -13.27
C LYS A 111 -40.23 2.80 -14.66
N LYS A 112 -40.10 1.81 -15.55
CA LYS A 112 -40.72 1.78 -16.89
C LYS A 112 -42.02 1.00 -16.83
#